data_AF-A0A1Q9DN00-F1
#
_entry.id   AF-A0A1Q9DN00-F1
#
_cell.length_a   1.000
_cell.length_b   1.000
_cell.length_c   1.000
_cell.angle_alpha   90.00
_cell.angle_beta   90.00
_cell.angle_gamma   90.00
#
_symmetry.space_group_name_H-M   'P 1'
#
loop_
_entity.id
_entity.type
_entity.pdbx_description
1 polymer ?
#
loop_
_entity_poly.entity_id
_entity_poly.type
_entity_poly.pdbx_seq_one_letter_code
_entity_poly.pdbx_strand_id
1 'polypeptide(L)'
;MYSNDQGSFYDVSRLPGKACDGSPFFTSAFVISGAAILVNFLSGVFADVLEEAEEKRRMRGSEAGVLVGTAAPLVLWWLVGLVYGRVHEGWDWGKATLFAISASSSVGIQGLDSKDDISLLTCACYLLVGVPLYASVIARLSILVADDILQRRQQEIKKRAMMALDGCDEECRLDVFSMYDLDQDGFITKDDIPELLKFLSASRGLDIGQSDIDFLLEEFDKDGTGQINQQEFLGGLNQWQNAVKERMSD
;
A
#
# COMPACT_ATOMS: atom_id res chain seq x y z
N MET A 1 50.46 -19.22 31.07
CA MET A 1 49.75 -18.65 32.23
C MET A 1 49.11 -17.36 31.77
N TYR A 2 47.80 -17.39 31.56
CA TYR A 2 46.97 -16.20 31.31
C TYR A 2 46.78 -15.50 32.67
N SER A 3 47.07 -14.21 32.75
CA SER A 3 46.65 -13.37 33.87
C SER A 3 45.56 -12.41 33.38
N ASN A 4 44.40 -12.55 34.03
CA ASN A 4 43.28 -11.62 34.04
C ASN A 4 43.73 -10.21 34.44
N ASP A 5 43.18 -9.19 33.78
CA ASP A 5 42.91 -7.90 34.43
C ASP A 5 41.50 -7.45 34.07
N GLN A 6 40.62 -7.47 35.08
CA GLN A 6 39.30 -6.85 35.06
C GLN A 6 39.38 -5.50 35.79
N GLY A 7 38.79 -4.48 35.17
CA GLY A 7 37.97 -3.47 35.87
C GLY A 7 38.67 -2.34 36.63
N SER A 8 38.62 -1.13 36.06
CA SER A 8 38.55 0.13 36.81
C SER A 8 37.90 1.19 35.89
N PHE A 9 36.59 1.36 35.98
CA PHE A 9 35.90 2.42 36.74
C PHE A 9 36.19 3.83 36.20
N TYR A 10 35.24 4.34 35.40
CA TYR A 10 35.26 5.68 34.83
C TYR A 10 35.22 6.73 35.96
N ASP A 11 36.25 7.57 36.02
CA ASP A 11 36.34 8.72 36.92
C ASP A 11 35.43 9.85 36.40
N VAL A 12 34.31 10.08 37.09
CA VAL A 12 33.29 11.09 36.75
C VAL A 12 33.68 12.50 37.23
N SER A 13 34.91 12.71 37.71
CA SER A 13 35.31 13.94 38.42
C SER A 13 35.84 15.07 37.53
N ARG A 14 35.73 14.99 36.20
CA ARG A 14 36.21 16.06 35.29
C ARG A 14 35.18 16.44 34.24
N LEU A 15 34.22 17.26 34.65
CA LEU A 15 33.50 18.15 33.73
C LEU A 15 33.73 19.60 34.18
N PRO A 16 34.59 20.38 33.50
CA PRO A 16 34.66 21.81 33.73
C PRO A 16 33.43 22.46 33.10
N GLY A 17 32.62 23.09 33.94
CA GLY A 17 31.45 23.86 33.52
C GLY A 17 31.81 25.03 32.62
N LYS A 18 30.91 25.29 31.66
CA LYS A 18 30.61 26.64 31.21
C LYS A 18 29.11 26.84 31.30
N ALA A 19 28.76 27.92 32.00
CA ALA A 19 27.42 28.39 32.25
C ALA A 19 26.68 28.67 30.92
N CYS A 20 25.48 28.11 30.77
CA CYS A 20 24.49 28.63 29.83
C CYS A 20 23.81 29.82 30.51
N ASP A 21 24.24 31.02 30.15
CA ASP A 21 23.49 32.25 30.38
C ASP A 21 22.89 32.66 29.02
N GLY A 22 21.57 32.52 28.90
CA GLY A 22 20.84 32.67 27.64
C GLY A 22 19.43 32.07 27.72
N SER A 23 18.49 32.92 28.15
CA SER A 23 17.02 32.75 28.24
C SER A 23 16.36 31.45 27.69
N PRO A 24 15.69 30.64 28.53
CA PRO A 24 14.93 29.45 28.10
C PRO A 24 13.53 29.73 27.53
N PHE A 25 13.13 30.99 27.35
CA PHE A 25 11.76 31.36 26.97
C PHE A 25 11.52 31.38 25.44
N PHE A 26 12.56 31.52 24.62
CA PHE A 26 12.40 31.60 23.16
C PHE A 26 12.39 30.24 22.45
N THR A 27 12.82 29.16 23.12
CA THR A 27 12.92 27.82 22.54
C THR A 27 11.66 26.99 22.75
N SER A 28 10.97 27.13 23.89
CA SER A 28 9.77 26.34 24.20
C SER A 28 8.56 26.72 23.34
N ALA A 29 8.34 28.01 23.07
CA ALA A 29 7.22 28.49 22.25
C ALA A 29 7.34 28.06 20.77
N PHE A 30 8.55 28.07 20.21
CA PHE A 30 8.83 27.58 18.85
C PHE A 30 8.67 26.07 18.74
N VAL A 31 9.10 25.32 19.76
CA VAL A 31 8.94 23.86 19.81
C VAL A 31 7.47 23.48 19.93
N ILE A 32 6.69 24.18 20.77
CA ILE A 32 5.24 23.91 20.93
C ILE A 32 4.46 24.33 19.67
N SER A 33 4.77 25.49 19.07
CA SER A 33 4.12 25.93 17.84
C SER A 33 4.47 25.04 16.65
N GLY A 34 5.73 24.62 16.53
CA GLY A 34 6.19 23.66 15.54
C GLY A 34 5.52 22.29 15.72
N ALA A 35 5.39 21.80 16.96
CA ALA A 35 4.68 20.57 17.26
C ALA A 35 3.18 20.65 16.90
N ALA A 36 2.51 21.78 17.16
CA ALA A 36 1.11 21.96 16.82
C ALA A 36 0.86 22.01 15.30
N ILE A 37 1.72 22.74 14.56
CA ILE A 37 1.69 22.76 13.08
C ILE A 37 1.90 21.36 12.53
N LEU A 38 2.83 20.62 13.13
CA LEU A 38 3.15 19.26 12.73
C LEU A 38 2.03 18.27 13.03
N VAL A 39 1.37 18.36 14.18
CA VAL A 39 0.19 17.54 14.50
C VAL A 39 -0.94 17.80 13.51
N ASN A 40 -1.21 19.06 13.18
CA ASN A 40 -2.24 19.42 12.19
C ASN A 40 -1.88 18.91 10.78
N PHE A 41 -0.60 18.98 10.40
CA PHE A 41 -0.13 18.45 9.13
C PHE A 41 -0.25 16.92 9.09
N LEU A 42 0.20 16.22 10.14
CA LEU A 42 0.08 14.76 10.23
C LEU A 42 -1.38 14.33 10.23
N SER A 43 -2.28 15.02 10.94
CA SER A 43 -3.71 14.71 10.88
C SER A 43 -4.29 14.89 9.48
N GLY A 44 -3.83 15.90 8.72
CA GLY A 44 -4.22 16.07 7.32
C GLY A 44 -3.72 14.93 6.44
N VAL A 45 -2.44 14.56 6.57
CA VAL A 45 -1.85 13.44 5.82
C VAL A 45 -2.57 12.11 6.13
N PHE A 46 -2.90 11.86 7.40
CA PHE A 46 -3.64 10.65 7.78
C PHE A 46 -5.11 10.68 7.35
N ALA A 47 -5.77 11.85 7.43
CA ALA A 47 -7.12 12.02 6.93
C ALA A 47 -7.19 11.79 5.42
N ASP A 48 -6.29 12.39 4.65
CA ASP A 48 -6.21 12.19 3.20
C ASP A 48 -5.93 10.72 2.84
N VAL A 49 -5.09 10.02 3.61
CA VAL A 49 -4.84 8.57 3.40
C VAL A 49 -6.09 7.73 3.71
N LEU A 50 -6.82 8.05 4.77
CA LEU A 50 -8.02 7.31 5.17
C LEU A 50 -9.19 7.59 4.22
N GLU A 51 -9.43 8.85 3.89
CA GLU A 51 -10.50 9.28 2.99
C GLU A 51 -10.30 8.70 1.59
N GLU A 52 -9.05 8.63 1.12
CA GLU A 52 -8.75 8.08 -0.19
C GLU A 52 -8.74 6.54 -0.24
N ALA A 53 -8.44 5.87 0.88
CA ALA A 53 -8.67 4.43 1.01
C ALA A 53 -10.17 4.08 0.93
N GLU A 54 -11.05 4.98 1.38
CA GLU A 54 -12.50 4.85 1.21
C GLU A 54 -12.95 5.25 -0.21
N GLU A 55 -12.35 6.28 -0.82
CA GLU A 55 -12.75 6.81 -2.12
C GLU A 55 -12.30 5.96 -3.32
N LYS A 56 -11.26 5.12 -3.17
CA LYS A 56 -10.82 4.16 -4.21
C LYS A 56 -11.89 3.12 -4.60
N ARG A 57 -12.97 2.99 -3.81
CA ARG A 57 -14.19 2.25 -4.21
C ARG A 57 -15.03 2.95 -5.28
N ARG A 58 -14.84 4.25 -5.54
CA ARG A 58 -15.75 5.05 -6.37
C ARG A 58 -15.17 5.63 -7.66
N MET A 59 -13.86 5.80 -7.80
CA MET A 59 -13.30 6.53 -8.96
C MET A 59 -12.15 5.81 -9.64
N ARG A 60 -12.42 5.28 -10.84
CA ARG A 60 -11.39 4.81 -11.79
C ARG A 60 -10.88 6.02 -12.58
N GLY A 61 -10.11 6.89 -11.94
CA GLY A 61 -9.64 8.15 -12.52
C GLY A 61 -8.22 8.55 -12.10
N SER A 62 -7.27 8.47 -13.04
CA SER A 62 -5.87 8.91 -13.00
C SER A 62 -5.06 8.57 -11.74
N GLU A 63 -4.72 7.29 -11.59
CA GLU A 63 -3.80 6.76 -10.57
C GLU A 63 -2.44 7.48 -10.54
N ALA A 64 -2.00 8.02 -11.69
CA ALA A 64 -0.75 8.75 -11.81
C ALA A 64 -0.75 10.11 -11.07
N GLY A 65 -1.87 10.84 -11.06
CA GLY A 65 -1.96 12.14 -10.39
C GLY A 65 -1.90 12.02 -8.87
N VAL A 66 -2.57 10.99 -8.35
CA VAL A 66 -2.58 10.61 -6.93
C VAL A 66 -1.18 10.24 -6.43
N LEU A 67 -0.47 9.40 -7.18
CA LEU A 67 0.86 8.97 -6.78
C LEU A 67 1.86 10.14 -6.76
N VAL A 68 1.76 11.05 -7.74
CA VAL A 68 2.60 12.25 -7.80
C VAL A 68 2.31 13.20 -6.63
N GLY A 69 1.03 13.42 -6.31
CA GLY A 69 0.63 14.30 -5.19
C GLY A 69 1.13 13.81 -3.83
N THR A 70 1.20 12.48 -3.65
CA THR A 70 1.58 11.86 -2.37
C THR A 70 3.09 11.68 -2.24
N ALA A 71 3.80 11.42 -3.33
CA ALA A 71 5.26 11.32 -3.35
C ALA A 71 5.97 12.69 -3.27
N ALA A 72 5.36 13.76 -3.78
CA ALA A 72 5.99 15.07 -3.85
C ALA A 72 6.44 15.64 -2.47
N PRO A 73 5.63 15.59 -1.39
CA PRO A 73 6.06 16.01 -0.06
C PRO A 73 7.26 15.22 0.47
N LEU A 74 7.31 13.91 0.21
CA LEU A 74 8.43 13.06 0.64
C LEU A 74 9.72 13.42 -0.11
N VAL A 75 9.64 13.66 -1.41
CA VAL A 75 10.80 14.10 -2.22
C VAL A 75 11.31 15.46 -1.76
N LEU A 76 10.40 16.41 -1.48
CA LEU A 76 10.77 17.71 -0.91
C LEU A 76 11.44 17.54 0.46
N TRP A 77 10.93 16.62 1.29
CA TRP A 77 11.54 16.30 2.59
C TRP A 77 12.95 15.72 2.45
N TRP A 78 13.18 14.84 1.48
CA TRP A 78 14.51 14.31 1.18
C TRP A 78 15.49 15.41 0.73
N LEU A 79 15.03 16.39 -0.03
CA LEU A 79 15.86 17.55 -0.40
C LEU A 79 16.29 18.36 0.83
N VAL A 80 15.41 18.51 1.83
CA VAL A 80 15.76 19.18 3.10
C VAL A 80 16.86 18.41 3.83
N GLY A 81 16.72 17.08 3.96
CA GLY A 81 17.74 16.23 4.58
C GLY A 81 19.08 16.25 3.84
N LEU A 82 19.02 16.30 2.50
CA LEU A 82 20.19 16.38 1.64
C LEU A 82 20.94 17.71 1.83
N VAL A 83 20.21 18.84 1.82
CA VAL A 83 20.80 20.17 2.03
C VAL A 83 21.38 20.28 3.44
N TYR A 84 20.69 19.76 4.45
CA TYR A 84 21.20 19.69 5.82
C TYR A 84 22.53 18.93 5.90
N GLY A 85 22.57 17.69 5.38
CA GLY A 85 23.79 16.88 5.39
C GLY A 85 24.95 17.56 4.66
N ARG A 86 24.65 18.29 3.58
CA ARG A 86 25.68 18.98 2.80
C ARG A 86 26.22 20.26 3.46
N VAL A 87 25.35 21.06 4.09
CA VAL A 87 25.67 22.39 4.60
C VAL A 87 26.09 22.36 6.06
N HIS A 88 25.41 21.56 6.90
CA HIS A 88 25.66 21.48 8.34
C HIS A 88 26.74 20.44 8.67
N GLU A 89 26.58 19.22 8.17
CA GLU A 89 27.51 18.11 8.47
C GLU A 89 28.72 18.05 7.51
N GLY A 90 28.66 18.76 6.38
CA GLY A 90 29.71 18.73 5.36
C GLY A 90 29.85 17.38 4.65
N TRP A 91 28.80 16.56 4.66
CA TRP A 91 28.79 15.25 4.02
C TRP A 91 28.94 15.33 2.50
N ASP A 92 29.52 14.29 1.92
CA ASP A 92 29.45 14.05 0.49
C ASP A 92 28.00 13.74 0.07
N TRP A 93 27.69 14.01 -1.20
CA TRP A 93 26.34 13.83 -1.76
C TRP A 93 25.79 12.43 -1.51
N GLY A 94 26.62 11.39 -1.65
CA GLY A 94 26.18 10.01 -1.41
C GLY A 94 25.77 9.75 0.04
N LYS A 95 26.51 10.30 1.01
CA LYS A 95 26.18 10.17 2.44
C LYS A 95 24.91 10.97 2.79
N ALA A 96 24.78 12.19 2.26
CA ALA A 96 23.61 13.03 2.49
C ALA A 96 22.32 12.44 1.90
N THR A 97 22.37 11.89 0.67
CA THR A 97 21.24 11.19 0.07
C THR A 97 20.84 9.94 0.85
N LEU A 98 21.84 9.19 1.31
CA LEU A 98 21.61 7.95 2.04
C LEU A 98 20.98 8.24 3.41
N PHE A 99 21.47 9.24 4.13
CA PHE A 99 20.82 9.73 5.35
C PHE A 99 19.36 10.14 5.08
N ALA A 100 19.14 10.99 4.07
CA ALA A 100 17.81 11.53 3.78
C ALA A 100 16.76 10.44 3.52
N ILE A 101 17.12 9.40 2.75
CA ILE A 101 16.22 8.29 2.43
C ILE A 101 16.09 7.34 3.63
N SER A 102 17.22 6.88 4.18
CA SER A 102 17.26 5.85 5.24
C SER A 102 16.62 6.30 6.56
N ALA A 103 16.79 7.58 6.93
CA ALA A 103 16.16 8.13 8.12
C ALA A 103 14.64 8.24 7.94
N SER A 104 14.15 8.52 6.73
CA SER A 104 12.71 8.50 6.46
C SER A 104 12.12 7.08 6.43
N SER A 105 12.88 6.08 5.99
CA SER A 105 12.37 4.71 5.80
C SER A 105 12.42 3.82 7.04
N SER A 106 12.70 4.38 8.22
CA SER A 106 12.93 3.68 9.51
C SER A 106 14.07 2.64 9.55
N VAL A 107 14.77 2.41 8.42
CA VAL A 107 15.94 1.50 8.29
C VAL A 107 17.20 2.12 8.93
N GLY A 108 17.04 3.10 9.82
CA GLY A 108 18.09 3.97 10.36
C GLY A 108 19.28 3.22 10.95
N ILE A 109 20.35 3.06 10.17
CA ILE A 109 21.69 2.72 10.63
C ILE A 109 22.70 3.60 9.89
N GLN A 110 22.62 4.91 10.13
CA GLN A 110 23.76 5.82 9.97
C GLN A 110 23.75 6.76 11.16
N GLY A 111 24.80 6.71 11.98
CA GLY A 111 24.98 7.63 13.09
C GLY A 111 25.28 9.03 12.58
N LEU A 112 24.79 10.06 13.28
CA LEU A 112 25.24 11.43 13.08
C LEU A 112 26.75 11.50 13.38
N ASP A 113 27.53 12.10 12.48
CA ASP A 113 28.97 12.31 12.68
C ASP A 113 29.22 13.36 13.78
N SER A 114 28.38 14.40 13.84
CA SER A 114 28.38 15.39 14.91
C SER A 114 27.34 15.07 16.00
N LYS A 115 27.67 15.40 17.26
CA LYS A 115 26.79 15.21 18.44
C LYS A 115 26.29 16.53 19.01
N ASP A 116 26.17 17.53 18.15
CA ASP A 116 25.66 18.84 18.54
C ASP A 116 24.16 18.77 18.79
N ASP A 117 23.66 19.58 19.73
CA ASP A 117 22.23 19.60 20.09
C ASP A 117 21.33 19.89 18.86
N ILE A 118 21.85 20.69 17.92
CA ILE A 118 21.18 21.02 16.65
C ILE A 118 21.05 19.78 15.75
N SER A 119 22.08 18.95 15.68
CA SER A 119 22.08 17.73 14.86
C SER A 119 21.12 16.69 15.41
N LEU A 120 21.05 16.58 16.75
CA LEU A 120 20.12 15.69 17.42
C LEU A 120 18.66 16.15 17.25
N LEU A 121 18.39 17.46 17.41
CA LEU A 121 17.05 18.04 17.20
C LEU A 121 16.61 17.88 15.74
N THR A 122 17.51 18.14 14.80
CA THR A 122 17.22 17.99 13.36
C THR A 122 16.90 16.56 13.02
N CYS A 123 17.68 15.60 13.52
CA CYS A 123 17.41 14.18 13.33
C CYS A 123 16.06 13.77 13.94
N ALA A 124 15.75 14.22 15.16
CA ALA A 124 14.46 13.94 15.79
C ALA A 124 13.28 14.47 14.97
N CYS A 125 13.34 15.72 14.50
CA CYS A 125 12.33 16.28 13.60
C CYS A 125 12.26 15.52 12.26
N TYR A 126 13.42 15.16 11.71
CA TYR A 126 13.51 14.44 10.45
C TYR A 126 12.82 13.07 10.50
N LEU A 127 12.99 12.34 11.60
CA LEU A 127 12.33 11.07 11.85
C LEU A 127 10.82 11.24 12.09
N LEU A 128 10.44 12.24 12.90
CA LEU A 128 9.04 12.47 13.28
C LEU A 128 8.15 12.74 12.05
N VAL A 129 8.66 13.51 11.09
CA VAL A 129 7.91 13.84 9.85
C VAL A 129 8.18 12.81 8.75
N GLY A 130 9.44 12.38 8.60
CA GLY A 130 9.88 11.52 7.51
C GLY A 130 9.27 10.13 7.57
N VAL A 131 9.14 9.53 8.76
CA VAL A 131 8.61 8.17 8.91
C VAL A 131 7.14 8.07 8.51
N PRO A 132 6.21 8.94 8.98
CA PRO A 132 4.83 8.93 8.52
C PRO A 132 4.68 9.23 7.02
N LEU A 133 5.45 10.18 6.47
CA LEU A 133 5.43 10.49 5.03
C LEU A 133 5.92 9.31 4.18
N TYR A 134 6.97 8.64 4.62
CA TYR A 134 7.47 7.44 3.93
C TYR A 134 6.44 6.31 3.99
N ALA A 135 5.86 6.07 5.16
CA ALA A 135 4.85 5.05 5.36
C ALA A 135 3.59 5.28 4.51
N SER A 136 3.12 6.53 4.39
CA SER A 136 1.94 6.84 3.58
C SER A 136 2.17 6.58 2.09
N VAL A 137 3.34 6.92 1.56
CA VAL A 137 3.72 6.64 0.16
C VAL A 137 3.81 5.14 -0.08
N ILE A 138 4.45 4.37 0.80
CA ILE A 138 4.55 2.91 0.67
C ILE A 138 3.18 2.24 0.76
N ALA A 139 2.30 2.69 1.66
CA ALA A 139 0.95 2.16 1.77
C ALA A 139 0.13 2.39 0.49
N ARG A 140 0.25 3.56 -0.13
CA ARG A 140 -0.44 3.85 -1.39
C ARG A 140 0.11 3.02 -2.55
N LEU A 141 1.43 2.88 -2.61
CA LEU A 141 2.10 2.00 -3.59
C LEU A 141 1.67 0.54 -3.43
N SER A 142 1.54 0.04 -2.19
CA SER A 142 1.14 -1.35 -1.96
C SER A 142 -0.30 -1.60 -2.40
N ILE A 143 -1.22 -0.67 -2.16
CA ILE A 143 -2.61 -0.79 -2.62
C ILE A 143 -2.68 -0.74 -4.15
N LEU A 144 -1.94 0.16 -4.81
CA LEU A 144 -1.91 0.21 -6.28
C LEU A 144 -1.39 -1.08 -6.91
N VAL A 145 -0.32 -1.65 -6.34
CA VAL A 145 0.22 -2.93 -6.80
C VAL A 145 -0.76 -4.07 -6.52
N ALA A 146 -1.41 -4.09 -5.35
CA ALA A 146 -2.41 -5.10 -5.01
C ALA A 146 -3.60 -5.06 -5.97
N ASP A 147 -4.11 -3.88 -6.31
CA ASP A 147 -5.24 -3.70 -7.23
C ASP A 147 -4.89 -4.16 -8.65
N ASP A 148 -3.70 -3.84 -9.17
CA ASP A 148 -3.27 -4.32 -10.49
C ASP A 148 -3.16 -5.85 -10.52
N ILE A 149 -2.60 -6.46 -9.46
CA ILE A 149 -2.53 -7.93 -9.35
C ILE A 149 -3.93 -8.54 -9.34
N LEU A 150 -4.85 -7.97 -8.56
CA LEU A 150 -6.21 -8.50 -8.40
C LEU A 150 -7.04 -8.32 -9.67
N GLN A 151 -6.95 -7.17 -10.33
CA GLN A 151 -7.58 -6.90 -11.62
C GLN A 151 -7.07 -7.83 -12.72
N ARG A 152 -5.75 -8.10 -12.77
CA ARG A 152 -5.18 -9.05 -13.73
C ARG A 152 -5.72 -10.47 -13.52
N ARG A 153 -5.82 -10.91 -12.26
CA ARG A 153 -6.41 -12.22 -11.93
C ARG A 153 -7.88 -12.30 -12.36
N GLN A 154 -8.69 -11.29 -12.01
CA GLN A 154 -10.10 -11.24 -12.42
C GLN A 154 -10.27 -11.25 -13.94
N GLN A 155 -9.41 -10.51 -14.67
CA GLN A 155 -9.42 -10.50 -16.13
C GLN A 155 -9.02 -11.85 -16.73
N GLU A 156 -8.03 -12.54 -16.16
CA GLU A 156 -7.69 -13.90 -16.58
C GLU A 156 -8.86 -14.86 -16.40
N ILE A 157 -9.56 -14.79 -15.26
CA ILE A 157 -10.75 -15.61 -15.00
C ILE A 157 -11.84 -15.34 -16.05
N LYS A 158 -12.21 -14.07 -16.27
CA LYS A 158 -13.22 -13.69 -17.29
C LYS A 158 -12.82 -14.20 -18.67
N LYS A 159 -11.57 -14.00 -19.07
CA LYS A 159 -11.06 -14.38 -20.39
C LYS A 159 -11.09 -15.89 -20.60
N ARG A 160 -10.66 -16.68 -19.60
CA ARG A 160 -10.65 -18.14 -19.68
C ARG A 160 -12.06 -18.71 -19.70
N ALA A 161 -12.95 -18.22 -18.83
CA ALA A 161 -14.36 -18.60 -18.83
C ALA A 161 -15.02 -18.31 -20.18
N MET A 162 -14.77 -17.13 -20.75
CA MET A 162 -15.32 -16.75 -22.06
C MET A 162 -14.75 -17.61 -23.19
N MET A 163 -13.47 -17.98 -23.15
CA MET A 163 -12.88 -18.90 -24.14
C MET A 163 -13.45 -20.31 -24.05
N ALA A 164 -13.73 -20.81 -22.84
CA ALA A 164 -14.31 -22.14 -22.64
C ALA A 164 -15.76 -22.23 -23.17
N LEU A 165 -16.49 -21.12 -23.13
CA LEU A 165 -17.88 -21.01 -23.57
C LEU A 165 -18.03 -20.27 -24.91
N ASP A 166 -16.94 -20.07 -25.65
CA ASP A 166 -17.01 -19.42 -26.95
C ASP A 166 -17.73 -20.31 -27.97
N GLY A 167 -18.66 -19.72 -28.72
CA GLY A 167 -19.51 -20.48 -29.65
C GLY A 167 -20.55 -21.40 -29.00
N CYS A 168 -20.63 -21.47 -27.66
CA CYS A 168 -21.65 -22.18 -26.91
C CYS A 168 -22.98 -21.42 -27.00
N ASP A 169 -24.03 -22.11 -27.46
CA ASP A 169 -25.40 -21.59 -27.49
C ASP A 169 -26.03 -21.56 -26.09
N GLU A 170 -27.27 -21.10 -25.99
CA GLU A 170 -27.96 -20.99 -24.70
C GLU A 170 -28.14 -22.36 -24.03
N GLU A 171 -28.44 -23.40 -24.80
CA GLU A 171 -28.63 -24.78 -24.29
C GLU A 171 -27.34 -25.32 -23.68
N CYS A 172 -26.20 -25.17 -24.37
CA CYS A 172 -24.89 -25.55 -23.84
C CYS A 172 -24.53 -24.80 -22.54
N ARG A 173 -24.93 -23.52 -22.40
CA ARG A 173 -24.71 -22.76 -21.14
C ARG A 173 -25.59 -23.26 -20.01
N LEU A 174 -26.82 -23.70 -20.33
CA LEU A 174 -27.71 -24.30 -19.36
C LEU A 174 -27.25 -25.69 -18.92
N ASP A 175 -26.67 -26.47 -19.83
CA ASP A 175 -26.03 -27.75 -19.48
C ASP A 175 -24.87 -27.53 -18.50
N VAL A 176 -24.04 -26.50 -18.75
CA VAL A 176 -22.98 -26.10 -17.82
C VAL A 176 -23.57 -25.71 -16.47
N PHE A 177 -24.62 -24.88 -16.44
CA PHE A 177 -25.30 -24.51 -15.19
C PHE A 177 -25.78 -25.76 -14.42
N SER A 178 -26.47 -26.68 -15.10
CA SER A 178 -26.98 -27.91 -14.49
C SER A 178 -25.89 -28.89 -14.05
N MET A 179 -24.68 -28.81 -14.61
CA MET A 179 -23.55 -29.63 -14.17
C MET A 179 -22.93 -29.14 -12.86
N TYR A 180 -23.06 -27.85 -12.54
CA TYR A 180 -22.46 -27.23 -11.34
C TYR A 180 -23.45 -26.99 -10.21
N ASP A 181 -24.74 -26.93 -10.50
CA ASP A 181 -25.81 -27.02 -9.50
C ASP A 181 -25.82 -28.45 -8.89
N LEU A 182 -24.95 -28.68 -7.90
CA LEU A 182 -24.66 -30.00 -7.33
C LEU A 182 -25.86 -30.59 -6.60
N ASP A 183 -26.69 -29.76 -5.98
CA ASP A 183 -27.89 -30.15 -5.24
C ASP A 183 -29.19 -29.99 -6.06
N GLN A 184 -29.10 -29.49 -7.29
CA GLN A 184 -30.21 -29.31 -8.24
C GLN A 184 -31.32 -28.42 -7.69
N ASP A 185 -30.94 -27.43 -6.87
CA ASP A 185 -31.87 -26.50 -6.25
C ASP A 185 -32.21 -25.31 -7.18
N GLY A 186 -31.52 -25.20 -8.33
CA GLY A 186 -31.67 -24.14 -9.31
C GLY A 186 -30.77 -22.94 -9.04
N PHE A 187 -29.79 -23.06 -8.15
CA PHE A 187 -28.88 -22.00 -7.74
C PHE A 187 -27.43 -22.50 -7.68
N ILE A 188 -26.50 -21.66 -8.15
CA ILE A 188 -25.07 -21.89 -7.93
C ILE A 188 -24.67 -21.14 -6.66
N THR A 189 -24.23 -21.89 -5.65
CA THR A 189 -23.83 -21.34 -4.35
C THR A 189 -22.32 -21.09 -4.28
N LYS A 190 -21.86 -20.50 -3.18
CA LYS A 190 -20.43 -20.24 -2.93
C LYS A 190 -19.57 -21.50 -2.98
N ASP A 191 -20.16 -22.65 -2.64
CA ASP A 191 -19.46 -23.93 -2.56
C ASP A 191 -19.30 -24.58 -3.95
N ASP A 192 -20.15 -24.22 -4.91
CA ASP A 192 -20.16 -24.76 -6.28
C ASP A 192 -19.20 -24.00 -7.22
N ILE A 193 -19.05 -22.70 -6.97
CA ILE A 193 -18.21 -21.79 -7.75
C ILE A 193 -16.75 -22.28 -7.94
N PRO A 194 -16.06 -22.82 -6.91
CA PRO A 194 -14.71 -23.37 -7.09
C PRO A 194 -14.64 -24.47 -8.13
N GLU A 195 -15.65 -25.34 -8.22
CA GLU A 195 -15.68 -26.43 -9.19
C GLU A 195 -16.00 -25.93 -10.60
N LEU A 196 -16.94 -24.97 -10.71
CA LEU A 196 -17.23 -24.25 -11.95
C LEU A 196 -15.96 -23.58 -12.51
N LEU A 197 -15.24 -22.83 -11.68
CA LEU A 197 -14.02 -22.13 -12.08
C LEU A 197 -12.88 -23.09 -12.47
N LYS A 198 -12.74 -24.24 -11.79
CA LYS A 198 -11.74 -25.26 -12.15
C LYS A 198 -12.00 -25.84 -13.54
N PHE A 199 -13.26 -26.03 -13.89
CA PHE A 199 -13.63 -26.51 -15.22
C PHE A 199 -13.43 -25.45 -16.30
N LEU A 200 -13.94 -24.24 -16.08
CA LEU A 200 -13.81 -23.12 -17.02
C LEU A 200 -12.35 -22.74 -17.29
N SER A 201 -11.46 -22.98 -16.32
CA SER A 201 -10.03 -22.72 -16.48
C SER A 201 -9.26 -23.82 -17.21
N ALA A 202 -9.87 -24.99 -17.47
CA ALA A 202 -9.45 -26.11 -18.33
C ALA A 202 -7.96 -26.54 -18.31
N SER A 203 -7.14 -26.10 -17.34
CA SER A 203 -5.71 -26.40 -17.27
C SER A 203 -5.19 -26.18 -15.86
N ARG A 204 -4.47 -27.19 -15.35
CA ARG A 204 -3.73 -27.16 -14.08
C ARG A 204 -2.99 -25.83 -13.91
N GLY A 205 -3.28 -25.07 -12.84
CA GLY A 205 -2.41 -23.99 -12.38
C GLY A 205 -3.07 -22.67 -11.93
N LEU A 206 -4.39 -22.53 -11.99
CA LEU A 206 -5.07 -21.39 -11.37
C LEU A 206 -5.60 -21.78 -9.99
N ASP A 207 -4.89 -21.37 -8.93
CA ASP A 207 -5.36 -21.52 -7.56
C ASP A 207 -6.49 -20.52 -7.31
N ILE A 208 -7.71 -21.04 -7.15
CA ILE A 208 -8.90 -20.24 -6.87
C ILE A 208 -8.92 -19.93 -5.37
N GLY A 209 -8.91 -18.64 -5.05
CA GLY A 209 -9.04 -18.15 -3.69
C GLY A 209 -10.45 -17.67 -3.38
N GLN A 210 -10.70 -17.38 -2.10
CA GLN A 210 -11.98 -16.80 -1.65
C GLN A 210 -12.31 -15.49 -2.38
N SER A 211 -11.30 -14.66 -2.66
CA SER A 211 -11.46 -13.41 -3.41
C SER A 211 -11.99 -13.61 -4.83
N ASP A 212 -11.69 -14.74 -5.46
CA ASP A 212 -12.15 -15.05 -6.81
C ASP A 212 -13.62 -15.49 -6.79
N ILE A 213 -14.04 -16.21 -5.74
CA ILE A 213 -15.43 -16.61 -5.50
C ILE A 213 -16.28 -15.37 -5.21
N ASP A 214 -15.83 -14.53 -4.29
CA ASP A 214 -16.54 -13.30 -3.92
C ASP A 214 -16.69 -12.38 -5.14
N PHE A 215 -15.62 -12.28 -5.94
CA PHE A 215 -15.64 -11.54 -7.20
C PHE A 215 -16.69 -12.08 -8.19
N LEU A 216 -16.82 -13.40 -8.35
CA LEU A 216 -17.85 -13.96 -9.23
C LEU A 216 -19.26 -13.67 -8.74
N LEU A 217 -19.50 -13.79 -7.43
CA LEU A 217 -20.80 -13.48 -6.87
C LEU A 217 -21.15 -12.02 -7.12
N GLU A 218 -20.28 -11.08 -6.77
CA GLU A 218 -20.54 -9.65 -7.04
C GLU A 218 -20.83 -9.34 -8.52
N GLU A 219 -20.24 -10.12 -9.43
CA GLU A 219 -20.40 -9.91 -10.85
C GLU A 219 -21.69 -10.53 -11.41
N PHE A 220 -22.17 -11.65 -10.87
CA PHE A 220 -23.36 -12.36 -11.36
C PHE A 220 -24.61 -12.13 -10.52
N ASP A 221 -24.50 -12.20 -9.19
CA ASP A 221 -25.58 -12.00 -8.23
C ASP A 221 -25.97 -10.51 -8.20
N LYS A 222 -27.12 -10.19 -8.80
CA LYS A 222 -27.63 -8.81 -8.90
C LYS A 222 -28.67 -8.51 -7.85
N ASP A 223 -29.31 -9.53 -7.31
CA ASP A 223 -30.32 -9.39 -6.26
C ASP A 223 -29.73 -9.42 -4.84
N GLY A 224 -28.45 -9.77 -4.70
CA GLY A 224 -27.69 -9.80 -3.45
C GLY A 224 -28.05 -10.99 -2.56
N THR A 225 -28.54 -12.09 -3.15
CA THR A 225 -28.95 -13.29 -2.42
C THR A 225 -27.77 -14.11 -1.92
N GLY A 226 -26.57 -13.91 -2.48
CA GLY A 226 -25.38 -14.71 -2.23
C GLY A 226 -25.37 -16.04 -3.01
N GLN A 227 -26.30 -16.20 -3.95
CA GLN A 227 -26.47 -17.35 -4.84
C GLN A 227 -26.68 -16.82 -6.26
N ILE A 228 -26.35 -17.61 -7.27
CA ILE A 228 -26.53 -17.22 -8.69
C ILE A 228 -27.64 -18.08 -9.27
N ASN A 229 -28.76 -17.47 -9.65
CA ASN A 229 -29.82 -18.19 -10.35
C ASN A 229 -29.53 -18.32 -11.86
N GLN A 230 -30.31 -19.16 -12.54
CA GLN A 230 -30.15 -19.43 -13.98
C GLN A 230 -30.18 -18.16 -14.86
N GLN A 231 -31.05 -17.19 -14.53
CA GLN A 231 -31.18 -15.95 -15.29
C GLN A 231 -29.97 -15.04 -15.10
N GLU A 232 -29.46 -14.95 -13.87
CA GLU A 232 -28.25 -14.21 -13.53
C GLU A 232 -27.02 -14.84 -14.19
N PHE A 233 -26.92 -16.17 -14.20
CA PHE A 233 -25.84 -16.88 -14.88
C PHE A 233 -25.81 -16.55 -16.38
N LEU A 234 -26.94 -16.70 -17.10
CA LEU A 234 -27.00 -16.38 -18.53
C LEU A 234 -26.79 -14.88 -18.80
N GLY A 235 -27.38 -14.02 -17.97
CA GLY A 235 -27.24 -12.57 -18.06
C GLY A 235 -25.79 -12.11 -17.88
N GLY A 236 -25.11 -12.61 -16.86
CA GLY A 236 -23.71 -12.29 -16.57
C GLY A 236 -22.77 -12.78 -17.66
N LEU A 237 -22.96 -14.00 -18.19
CA LEU A 237 -22.19 -14.50 -19.32
C LEU A 237 -22.36 -13.64 -20.58
N ASN A 238 -23.59 -13.22 -20.88
CA ASN A 238 -23.86 -12.32 -22.00
C ASN A 238 -23.18 -10.95 -21.82
N GLN A 239 -23.22 -10.40 -20.61
CA GLN A 239 -22.53 -9.15 -20.30
C GLN A 239 -21.02 -9.26 -20.49
N TRP A 240 -20.42 -10.35 -20.01
CA TRP A 240 -18.99 -10.63 -20.19
C TRP A 240 -18.61 -10.79 -21.65
N GLN A 241 -19.42 -11.52 -22.43
CA GLN A 241 -19.18 -11.72 -23.85
C GLN A 241 -19.17 -10.39 -24.61
N ASN A 242 -20.12 -9.50 -24.30
CA ASN A 242 -20.18 -8.17 -24.93
C ASN A 242 -18.97 -7.33 -24.54
N ALA A 243 -18.60 -7.31 -23.25
CA ALA A 243 -17.44 -6.55 -22.76
C ALA A 243 -16.11 -7.04 -23.35
N VAL A 244 -15.96 -8.35 -23.59
CA VAL A 244 -14.77 -8.91 -24.25
C VAL A 244 -14.73 -8.54 -25.74
N LYS A 245 -15.86 -8.59 -26.44
CA LYS A 245 -15.96 -8.21 -27.85
C LYS A 245 -15.57 -6.75 -28.08
N GLU A 246 -16.06 -5.84 -27.24
CA GLU A 246 -15.74 -4.40 -27.29
C GLU A 246 -14.23 -4.15 -27.15
N ARG A 247 -13.55 -4.85 -26.24
CA ARG A 247 -12.09 -4.70 -26.05
C ARG A 247 -11.24 -5.31 -27.17
N MET A 248 -11.80 -6.20 -27.99
CA MET A 248 -11.10 -6.79 -29.14
C MET A 248 -11.29 -5.97 -30.42
N SER A 249 -12.24 -5.02 -30.43
CA SER A 249 -12.47 -4.10 -31.55
C SER A 249 -11.70 -2.78 -31.47
N ASP A 250 -11.13 -2.45 -30.31
CA ASP A 250 -10.25 -1.29 -30.06
C ASP A 250 -8.76 -1.63 -30.30
#